data_AF-A0A6C0LSG2-F1
#
_entry.id   AF-A0A6C0LSG2-F1
#
_cell.length_a   1.000
_cell.length_b   1.000
_cell.length_c   1.000
_cell.angle_alpha   90.00
_cell.angle_beta   90.00
_cell.angle_gamma   90.00
#
_symmetry.space_group_name_H-M   'P 1'
#
loop_
_entity.id
_entity.type
_entity.pdbx_description
1 polymer ?
#
loop_
_entity_poly.entity_id
_entity_poly.type
_entity_poly.pdbx_seq_one_letter_code
_entity_poly.pdbx_strand_id
1 'polypeptide(L)'
;MVPTNSNVNTIELKTIINIEQELINRLNKGDIIDIEILIVKIHNKCILNIGLIIAASKGYLNVIILLIKYGADIHHENDAALRISSICIQINVVRFLIENGAIVSAKENFAIKNVIKMASIAKSTELSEIIKLLLNNGANLDKNPPCKYHRSKKIY
;
A
#
# COMPACT_ATOMS: atom_id res chain seq x y z
N MET A 1 46.70 1.47 -17.08
CA MET A 1 45.43 0.86 -17.52
C MET A 1 44.31 1.56 -16.77
N VAL A 2 43.52 2.38 -17.46
CA VAL A 2 42.39 3.10 -16.87
C VAL A 2 41.23 2.10 -16.73
N PRO A 3 40.58 1.95 -15.56
CA PRO A 3 39.44 1.06 -15.44
C PRO A 3 38.36 1.55 -16.41
N THR A 4 37.98 0.67 -17.33
CA THR A 4 36.93 0.98 -18.31
C THR A 4 35.62 1.20 -17.58
N ASN A 5 34.89 2.25 -17.97
CA ASN A 5 33.59 2.68 -17.44
C ASN A 5 32.58 1.52 -17.23
N SER A 6 32.75 0.40 -17.93
CA SER A 6 31.98 -0.84 -17.77
C SER A 6 32.09 -1.51 -16.40
N ASN A 7 33.25 -1.51 -15.73
CA ASN A 7 33.45 -2.23 -14.47
C ASN A 7 32.99 -1.44 -13.24
N VAL A 8 33.04 -0.10 -13.33
CA VAL A 8 32.51 0.79 -12.29
C VAL A 8 30.98 0.74 -12.29
N ASN A 9 30.35 0.80 -13.48
CA ASN A 9 28.89 0.70 -13.61
C ASN A 9 28.35 -0.65 -13.11
N THR A 10 29.04 -1.77 -13.36
CA THR A 10 28.59 -3.08 -12.86
C THR A 10 28.74 -3.25 -11.35
N ILE A 11 29.74 -2.62 -10.72
CA ILE A 11 29.89 -2.62 -9.27
C ILE A 11 28.81 -1.75 -8.62
N GLU A 12 28.60 -0.52 -9.09
CA GLU A 12 27.55 0.37 -8.60
C GLU A 12 26.16 -0.26 -8.72
N LEU A 13 25.84 -0.85 -9.88
CA LEU A 13 24.57 -1.55 -10.09
C LEU A 13 24.39 -2.74 -9.15
N LYS A 14 25.44 -3.54 -8.92
CA LYS A 14 25.39 -4.67 -7.95
C LYS A 14 25.18 -4.16 -6.52
N THR A 15 25.84 -3.07 -6.14
CA THR A 15 25.68 -2.46 -4.82
C THR A 15 24.26 -1.93 -4.62
N ILE A 16 23.68 -1.27 -5.63
CA ILE A 16 22.30 -0.76 -5.59
C ILE A 16 21.29 -1.92 -5.44
N ILE A 17 21.39 -2.96 -6.27
CA ILE A 17 20.50 -4.13 -6.21
C ILE A 17 20.57 -4.80 -4.82
N ASN A 18 21.76 -4.88 -4.22
CA ASN A 18 21.93 -5.47 -2.90
C ASN A 18 21.22 -4.65 -1.79
N ILE A 19 21.25 -3.31 -1.89
CA ILE A 19 20.58 -2.42 -0.93
C ILE A 19 19.05 -2.54 -1.05
N GLU A 20 18.51 -2.62 -2.27
CA GLU A 20 17.06 -2.78 -2.49
C GLU A 20 16.54 -4.09 -1.90
N GLN A 21 17.26 -5.20 -2.11
CA GLN A 21 16.89 -6.51 -1.55
C GLN A 21 16.97 -6.53 -0.02
N GLU A 22 18.01 -5.92 0.55
CA GLU A 22 18.15 -5.84 2.00
C GLU A 22 17.04 -4.99 2.62
N LEU A 23 16.64 -3.87 1.99
CA LEU A 23 15.49 -3.09 2.46
C LEU A 23 14.22 -3.94 2.50
N ILE A 24 13.91 -4.69 1.44
CA ILE A 24 12.73 -5.59 1.42
C ILE A 24 12.81 -6.61 2.57
N ASN A 25 13.97 -7.21 2.80
CA ASN A 25 14.17 -8.17 3.88
C ASN A 25 13.89 -7.54 5.26
N ARG A 26 14.36 -6.30 5.50
CA ARG A 26 14.09 -5.58 6.75
C ARG A 26 12.64 -5.16 6.92
N LEU A 27 11.98 -4.73 5.83
CA LEU A 27 10.55 -4.43 5.83
C LEU A 27 9.70 -5.65 6.18
N ASN A 28 10.13 -6.85 5.79
CA ASN A 28 9.47 -8.08 6.18
C ASN A 28 9.65 -8.42 7.67
N LYS A 29 10.79 -8.04 8.27
CA LYS A 29 11.10 -8.27 9.69
C LYS A 29 10.52 -7.20 10.62
N GLY A 30 10.39 -5.96 10.16
CA GLY A 30 9.91 -4.82 10.96
C GLY A 30 10.99 -4.04 11.70
N ASP A 31 12.27 -4.23 11.36
CA ASP A 31 13.41 -3.60 12.04
C ASP A 31 13.58 -2.12 11.63
N ILE A 32 12.99 -1.20 12.40
CA ILE A 32 12.90 0.24 12.05
C ILE A 32 14.27 0.94 11.94
N ILE A 33 15.23 0.63 12.83
CA ILE A 33 16.50 1.37 12.95
C ILE A 33 17.33 1.23 11.66
N ASP A 34 17.39 0.02 11.10
CA ASP A 34 18.16 -0.24 9.89
C ASP A 34 17.44 0.28 8.63
N ILE A 35 16.11 0.33 8.65
CA ILE A 35 15.31 0.82 7.52
C ILE A 35 15.60 2.31 7.23
N GLU A 36 15.72 3.16 8.26
CA GLU A 36 15.98 4.59 8.05
C GLU A 36 17.32 4.82 7.34
N ILE A 37 18.37 4.11 7.74
CA ILE A 37 19.69 4.19 7.12
C ILE A 37 19.65 3.69 5.66
N LEU A 38 18.91 2.62 5.39
CA LEU A 38 18.80 2.04 4.05
C LEU A 38 18.00 2.93 3.10
N ILE A 39 16.90 3.53 3.56
CA ILE A 39 16.05 4.40 2.74
C ILE A 39 16.82 5.62 2.22
N VAL A 40 17.67 6.24 3.06
CA VAL A 40 18.48 7.41 2.64
C VAL A 40 19.43 7.07 1.49
N LYS A 41 19.84 5.79 1.37
CA LYS A 41 20.74 5.33 0.30
C LYS A 41 20.02 4.96 -1.00
N ILE A 42 18.69 4.93 -0.98
CA ILE A 42 17.87 4.49 -2.12
C ILE A 42 17.41 5.70 -2.92
N HIS A 43 17.65 5.65 -4.24
CA HIS A 43 17.15 6.65 -5.19
C HIS A 43 15.95 6.16 -6.02
N ASN A 44 15.43 4.97 -5.73
CA ASN A 44 14.35 4.33 -6.48
C ASN A 44 13.00 4.54 -5.78
N LYS A 45 12.05 5.23 -6.41
CA LYS A 45 10.72 5.44 -5.82
C LYS A 45 9.87 4.16 -5.83
N CYS A 46 10.09 3.25 -6.78
CA CYS A 46 9.33 2.00 -6.88
C CYS A 46 9.54 1.09 -5.65
N ILE A 47 10.78 0.99 -5.14
CA ILE A 47 11.07 0.16 -3.96
C ILE A 47 10.39 0.72 -2.70
N LEU A 48 10.32 2.05 -2.57
CA LEU A 48 9.60 2.70 -1.46
C LEU A 48 8.10 2.40 -1.51
N ASN A 49 7.50 2.42 -2.70
CA ASN A 49 6.09 2.09 -2.89
C ASN A 49 5.78 0.61 -2.58
N ILE A 50 6.65 -0.30 -3.03
CA ILE A 50 6.56 -1.73 -2.68
C ILE A 50 6.67 -1.90 -1.17
N GLY A 51 7.62 -1.21 -0.54
CA GLY A 51 7.80 -1.25 0.90
C GLY A 51 6.61 -0.71 1.68
N LEU A 52 5.93 0.31 1.15
CA LEU A 52 4.71 0.86 1.74
C LEU A 52 3.60 -0.19 1.77
N ILE A 53 3.45 -0.97 0.69
CA ILE A 53 2.49 -2.08 0.61
C ILE A 53 2.82 -3.19 1.63
N ILE A 54 4.10 -3.58 1.72
CA ILE A 54 4.54 -4.61 2.68
C ILE A 54 4.26 -4.15 4.12
N ALA A 55 4.69 -2.95 4.48
CA ALA A 55 4.48 -2.37 5.80
C ALA A 55 2.98 -2.24 6.13
N ALA A 56 2.16 -1.88 5.15
CA ALA A 56 0.70 -1.79 5.31
C ALA A 56 0.04 -3.15 5.59
N SER A 57 0.53 -4.23 4.97
CA SER A 57 0.04 -5.59 5.24
C SER A 57 0.36 -6.07 6.67
N LYS A 58 1.48 -5.61 7.23
CA LYS A 58 2.00 -6.01 8.54
C LYS A 58 1.55 -5.10 9.69
N GLY A 59 0.96 -3.94 9.38
CA GLY A 59 0.57 -2.97 10.41
C GLY A 59 1.71 -2.09 10.92
N TYR A 60 2.84 -2.03 10.20
CA TYR A 60 4.04 -1.30 10.65
C TYR A 60 3.89 0.22 10.42
N LEU A 61 3.04 0.88 11.20
CA LEU A 61 2.71 2.29 11.05
C LEU A 61 3.94 3.22 11.06
N ASN A 62 4.90 2.99 11.96
CA ASN A 62 6.12 3.81 12.03
C ASN A 62 6.96 3.72 10.74
N VAL A 63 7.01 2.53 10.14
CA VAL A 63 7.69 2.30 8.86
C VAL A 63 6.94 3.00 7.72
N ILE A 64 5.61 2.96 7.73
CA ILE A 64 4.77 3.67 6.73
C ILE A 64 5.02 5.18 6.78
N ILE A 65 5.03 5.77 7.98
CA ILE A 65 5.32 7.19 8.18
C ILE A 65 6.69 7.54 7.60
N LEU A 66 7.69 6.71 7.88
CA LEU A 66 9.05 6.89 7.37
C LEU A 66 9.10 6.81 5.83
N LEU A 67 8.49 5.79 5.23
CA LEU A 67 8.48 5.61 3.78
C LEU A 67 7.80 6.77 3.05
N ILE A 68 6.67 7.27 3.58
CA ILE A 68 5.98 8.44 3.00
C ILE A 68 6.82 9.71 3.16
N LYS A 69 7.49 9.91 4.30
CA LYS A 69 8.42 11.03 4.51
C LYS A 69 9.54 11.06 3.45
N TYR A 70 9.99 9.89 3.01
CA TYR A 70 11.00 9.74 1.95
C TYR A 70 10.41 9.62 0.53
N GLY A 71 9.12 9.89 0.36
CA GLY A 71 8.50 10.07 -0.96
C GLY A 71 7.81 8.83 -1.53
N ALA A 72 7.51 7.81 -0.73
CA ALA A 72 6.60 6.75 -1.14
C ALA A 72 5.23 7.34 -1.55
N ASP A 73 4.69 6.85 -2.66
CA ASP A 73 3.40 7.27 -3.20
C ASP A 73 2.26 6.47 -2.57
N ILE A 74 1.41 7.16 -1.80
CA ILE A 74 0.25 6.58 -1.13
C ILE A 74 -0.77 6.01 -2.12
N HIS A 75 -0.82 6.54 -3.35
CA HIS A 75 -1.77 6.14 -4.39
C HIS A 75 -1.23 5.02 -5.29
N HIS A 76 -0.03 4.52 -5.03
CA HIS A 76 0.59 3.49 -5.84
C HIS A 76 -0.32 2.26 -6.04
N GLU A 77 -0.39 1.77 -7.28
CA GLU A 77 -1.25 0.66 -7.70
C GLU A 77 -2.73 0.80 -7.31
N ASN A 78 -3.28 2.02 -7.41
CA ASN A 78 -4.64 2.39 -6.98
C ASN A 78 -4.84 2.17 -5.47
N ASP A 79 -4.01 2.83 -4.67
CA ASP A 79 -4.08 2.83 -3.21
C ASP A 79 -3.95 1.40 -2.64
N ALA A 80 -3.00 0.63 -3.20
CA ALA A 80 -2.79 -0.77 -2.81
C ALA A 80 -2.51 -0.93 -1.31
N ALA A 81 -1.79 0.01 -0.70
CA ALA A 81 -1.52 0.05 0.73
C ALA A 81 -2.82 0.08 1.56
N LEU A 82 -3.80 0.90 1.17
CA LEU A 82 -5.10 0.97 1.84
C LEU A 82 -5.89 -0.32 1.68
N ARG A 83 -5.93 -0.88 0.45
CA ARG A 83 -6.65 -2.13 0.18
C ARG A 83 -6.10 -3.29 0.99
N ILE A 84 -4.78 -3.42 1.05
CA ILE A 84 -4.11 -4.53 1.71
C ILE A 84 -4.20 -4.40 3.24
N SER A 85 -3.96 -3.22 3.80
CA SER A 85 -4.17 -2.99 5.24
C SER A 85 -5.61 -3.25 5.67
N SER A 86 -6.60 -2.95 4.82
CA SER A 86 -8.01 -3.26 5.08
C SER A 86 -8.28 -4.77 5.14
N ILE A 87 -7.69 -5.54 4.22
CA ILE A 87 -7.81 -7.02 4.20
C ILE A 87 -7.11 -7.65 5.39
N CYS A 88 -5.94 -7.13 5.76
CA CYS A 88 -5.15 -7.59 6.90
C CYS A 88 -5.63 -7.02 8.26
N ILE A 89 -6.75 -6.28 8.27
CA ILE A 89 -7.40 -5.71 9.47
C ILE A 89 -6.46 -4.79 10.28
N GLN A 90 -5.62 -4.02 9.59
CA GLN A 90 -4.65 -3.12 10.21
C GLN A 90 -5.27 -1.74 10.47
N ILE A 91 -6.14 -1.62 11.48
CA ILE A 91 -6.97 -0.41 11.73
C ILE A 91 -6.14 0.88 11.76
N ASN A 92 -5.04 0.90 12.53
CA ASN A 92 -4.22 2.11 12.69
C ASN A 92 -3.59 2.54 11.37
N VAL A 93 -3.21 1.59 10.53
CA VAL A 93 -2.70 1.87 9.18
C VAL A 93 -3.81 2.37 8.27
N VAL A 94 -4.99 1.72 8.28
CA VAL A 94 -6.14 2.15 7.47
C VAL A 94 -6.51 3.59 7.79
N ARG A 95 -6.64 3.92 9.08
CA ARG A 95 -6.94 5.28 9.55
C ARG A 95 -5.90 6.28 9.05
N PHE A 96 -4.63 5.99 9.30
CA PHE A 96 -3.53 6.86 8.89
C PHE A 96 -3.50 7.09 7.37
N LEU A 97 -3.67 6.05 6.56
CA LEU A 97 -3.67 6.17 5.11
C LEU A 97 -4.84 7.04 4.61
N ILE A 98 -6.03 6.88 5.19
CA ILE A 98 -7.20 7.71 4.87
C ILE A 98 -6.97 9.17 5.25
N GLU A 99 -6.44 9.43 6.46
CA GLU A 99 -6.10 10.78 6.93
C GLU A 99 -5.05 11.45 6.04
N ASN A 100 -4.18 10.67 5.39
CA ASN A 100 -3.19 11.14 4.43
C ASN A 100 -3.67 11.11 2.97
N GLY A 101 -4.98 11.00 2.75
CA GLY A 101 -5.62 11.22 1.46
C GLY A 101 -5.81 9.97 0.60
N ALA A 102 -5.56 8.75 1.10
CA ALA A 102 -5.79 7.53 0.34
C ALA A 102 -7.24 7.44 -0.18
N ILE A 103 -7.38 7.05 -1.44
CA ILE A 103 -8.66 7.02 -2.16
C ILE A 103 -9.42 5.75 -1.78
N VAL A 104 -10.38 5.86 -0.87
CA VAL A 104 -11.18 4.70 -0.38
C VAL A 104 -11.99 4.00 -1.47
N SER A 105 -12.31 4.69 -2.57
CA SER A 105 -13.04 4.15 -3.71
C SER A 105 -12.16 3.52 -4.79
N ALA A 106 -10.84 3.47 -4.59
CA ALA A 106 -9.89 2.92 -5.56
C ALA A 106 -10.22 1.47 -5.94
N LYS A 107 -9.91 1.11 -7.19
CA LYS A 107 -10.19 -0.22 -7.78
C LYS A 107 -11.65 -0.65 -7.54
N GLU A 108 -12.60 0.22 -7.88
CA GLU A 108 -14.05 -0.07 -7.79
C GLU A 108 -14.52 -0.41 -6.36
N ASN A 109 -14.07 0.39 -5.38
CA ASN A 109 -14.40 0.20 -3.95
C ASN A 109 -13.91 -1.16 -3.40
N PHE A 110 -12.74 -1.64 -3.88
CA PHE A 110 -12.23 -2.97 -3.53
C PHE A 110 -12.05 -3.15 -2.02
N ALA A 111 -11.55 -2.14 -1.31
CA ALA A 111 -11.29 -2.22 0.13
C ALA A 111 -12.58 -2.57 0.90
N ILE A 112 -13.64 -1.76 0.76
CA ILE A 112 -14.90 -1.98 1.49
C ILE A 112 -15.59 -3.28 1.07
N LYS A 113 -15.58 -3.64 -0.22
CA LYS A 113 -16.17 -4.90 -0.72
C LYS A 113 -15.51 -6.12 -0.05
N ASN A 114 -14.18 -6.13 0.08
CA ASN A 114 -13.47 -7.23 0.72
C ASN A 114 -13.68 -7.28 2.23
N VAL A 115 -13.65 -6.13 2.91
CA VAL A 115 -13.87 -6.07 4.38
C VAL A 115 -15.28 -6.58 4.73
N ILE A 116 -16.31 -6.21 3.95
CA ILE A 116 -17.68 -6.70 4.18
C ILE A 116 -17.79 -8.20 3.94
N LYS A 117 -17.18 -8.70 2.87
CA LYS A 117 -17.10 -10.15 2.63
C LYS A 117 -16.45 -10.86 3.82
N MET A 118 -15.36 -10.32 4.36
CA MET A 118 -14.71 -10.90 5.54
C MET A 118 -15.59 -10.84 6.80
N ALA A 119 -16.29 -9.72 7.02
CA ALA A 119 -17.22 -9.54 8.14
C ALA A 119 -18.41 -10.51 8.13
N SER A 120 -18.79 -11.03 6.94
CA SER A 120 -19.81 -12.08 6.81
C SER A 120 -19.35 -13.46 7.29
N ILE A 121 -18.03 -13.69 7.32
CA ILE A 121 -17.41 -14.96 7.71
C ILE A 121 -16.93 -14.90 9.16
N ALA A 122 -16.34 -13.78 9.57
CA ALA A 122 -15.82 -13.55 10.91
C ALA A 122 -16.36 -12.21 11.44
N LYS A 123 -17.12 -12.26 12.54
CA LYS A 123 -17.57 -11.04 13.22
C LYS A 123 -16.49 -10.58 14.20
N SER A 124 -15.78 -9.52 13.86
CA SER A 124 -14.91 -8.79 14.79
C SER A 124 -15.32 -7.33 14.90
N THR A 125 -15.04 -6.73 16.05
CA THR A 125 -15.23 -5.29 16.29
C THR A 125 -14.36 -4.46 15.34
N GLU A 126 -13.18 -4.97 15.01
CA GLU A 126 -12.19 -4.34 14.15
C GLU A 126 -12.67 -4.20 12.70
N LEU A 127 -13.30 -5.26 12.16
CA LEU A 127 -13.90 -5.21 10.82
C LEU A 127 -15.02 -4.18 10.76
N SER A 128 -15.86 -4.11 11.80
CA SER A 128 -16.92 -3.10 11.91
C SER A 128 -16.36 -1.68 11.93
N GLU A 129 -15.25 -1.46 12.62
CA GLU A 129 -14.58 -0.17 12.65
C GLU A 129 -14.00 0.22 11.29
N ILE A 130 -13.31 -0.70 10.61
CA ILE A 130 -12.79 -0.45 9.26
C ILE A 130 -13.93 -0.14 8.28
N ILE A 131 -15.05 -0.86 8.36
CA ILE A 131 -16.24 -0.57 7.54
C ILE A 131 -16.71 0.87 7.77
N LYS A 132 -16.85 1.28 9.03
CA LYS A 132 -17.27 2.65 9.37
C LYS A 132 -16.27 3.70 8.86
N LEU A 133 -14.96 3.47 9.03
CA LEU A 133 -13.93 4.36 8.52
C LEU A 133 -14.02 4.55 7.01
N LEU A 134 -14.17 3.45 6.26
CA LEU A 134 -14.26 3.51 4.80
C LEU A 134 -15.56 4.21 4.34
N LEU A 135 -16.71 3.88 4.94
CA LEU A 135 -18.00 4.49 4.61
C LEU A 135 -18.01 6.00 4.90
N ASN A 136 -17.53 6.41 6.08
CA ASN A 136 -17.48 7.81 6.48
C ASN A 136 -16.57 8.66 5.58
N ASN A 137 -15.62 8.02 4.89
CA ASN A 137 -14.70 8.68 3.96
C ASN A 137 -15.09 8.49 2.49
N GLY A 138 -16.32 8.06 2.21
CA GLY A 138 -16.90 8.09 0.85
C GLY A 138 -16.81 6.79 0.06
N ALA A 139 -16.42 5.67 0.69
CA ALA A 139 -16.53 4.36 0.07
C ALA A 139 -18.02 4.01 -0.14
N ASN A 140 -18.36 3.43 -1.29
CA ASN A 140 -19.74 3.08 -1.62
C ASN A 140 -19.81 1.75 -2.37
N LEU A 141 -20.73 0.88 -1.97
CA LEU A 141 -20.97 -0.41 -2.60
C LEU A 141 -21.69 -0.30 -3.95
N ASP A 142 -22.44 0.77 -4.17
CA ASP A 142 -23.34 0.94 -5.33
C ASP A 142 -22.63 1.56 -6.54
N LYS A 143 -21.44 2.14 -6.34
CA LYS A 143 -20.59 2.61 -7.45
C LYS A 143 -19.89 1.43 -8.12
N ASN A 144 -20.66 0.58 -8.79
CA ASN A 144 -20.12 -0.13 -9.94
C ASN A 144 -19.89 0.92 -11.04
N PRO A 145 -18.74 0.90 -11.76
CA PRO A 145 -18.67 1.65 -13.01
C PRO A 145 -19.88 1.23 -13.85
N PRO A 146 -20.57 2.17 -14.54
CA PRO A 146 -21.71 1.82 -15.36
C PRO A 146 -21.26 0.68 -16.25
N CYS A 147 -21.86 -0.48 -16.01
CA CYS A 147 -21.52 -1.69 -16.73
C CYS A 147 -21.72 -1.32 -18.20
N LYS A 148 -20.69 -1.43 -19.05
CA LYS A 148 -20.84 -1.24 -20.49
C LYS A 148 -21.86 -2.21 -21.13
N TYR A 149 -22.50 -3.06 -20.32
CA TYR A 149 -23.50 -4.07 -20.67
C TYR A 149 -24.89 -3.89 -20.06
N HIS A 150 -25.18 -2.86 -19.26
CA HIS A 150 -26.58 -2.58 -18.91
C HIS A 150 -27.26 -1.71 -19.99
N ARG A 151 -27.42 -2.30 -21.17
CA ARG A 151 -28.53 -1.92 -22.05
C ARG A 151 -29.71 -2.82 -21.70
N SER A 152 -30.82 -2.15 -21.38
CA SER A 152 -32.19 -2.70 -21.33
C SER A 152 -32.58 -3.38 -20.02
N LYS A 153 -33.27 -2.62 -19.16
CA LYS A 153 -34.74 -2.70 -19.13
C LYS A 153 -35.28 -1.35 -18.71
N LYS A 154 -35.74 -0.58 -19.72
CA LYS A 154 -36.72 0.48 -19.50
C LYS A 154 -37.98 -0.20 -18.97
N ILE A 155 -38.46 0.33 -17.87
CA ILE A 155 -39.76 0.05 -17.29
C ILE A 155 -40.79 0.69 -18.23
N TYR A 156 -41.66 -0.13 -18.81
CA TYR A 156 -43.02 0.20 -19.20
C TYR A 156 -43.90 -0.93 -18.69
#